data_AF-A0A952CSM4-F1
#
_entry.id   AF-A0A952CSM4-F1
#
_cell.length_a   1.000
_cell.length_b   1.000
_cell.length_c   1.000
_cell.angle_alpha   90.00
_cell.angle_beta   90.00
_cell.angle_gamma   90.00
#
_symmetry.space_group_name_H-M   'P 1'
#
loop_
_entity.id
_entity.type
_entity.pdbx_description
1 polymer ?
#
loop_
_entity_poly.entity_id
_entity_poly.type
_entity_poly.pdbx_seq_one_letter_code
_entity_poly.pdbx_strand_id
1 'polypeptide(L)'
;MKNMLLFLILNIFACARSIAQEKGVAQSIADKERIQAINTLDSLCLKDKYQEIINFCDESKYHLSSVCTYNLIGAYYLLGDSATAWRLLDKEINGITSNSSNSPYALDVLLGEDYSSYKKFLLISSAKNYIINTIDSLYVMEPITEKESGKELMHLLIEDQWIRKMSSLYDHFKPGRKHLLPGKIDSMDAIKAQRDHCTKVFDFYQKQNKLFSKTEVGRIYYRQLFLFFHEWDMTRRDFYHKLLKEGVTSGAFKIEALMNFEMSTQFIEMGALEFSKHRDEIQEEYRKKYSKPGYRYSIY
;
A
#
# COMPACT_ATOMS: atom_id res chain seq x y z
N MET A 1 -21.31 47.36 -22.40
CA MET A 1 -20.13 46.45 -22.43
C MET A 1 -19.85 45.77 -21.09
N LYS A 2 -19.71 46.48 -19.95
CA LYS A 2 -19.46 45.84 -18.63
C LYS A 2 -20.49 44.78 -18.22
N ASN A 3 -21.79 45.02 -18.46
CA ASN A 3 -22.85 44.06 -18.09
C ASN A 3 -22.82 42.78 -18.94
N MET A 4 -22.33 42.85 -20.18
CA MET A 4 -22.21 41.70 -21.08
C MET A 4 -21.07 40.77 -20.65
N LEU A 5 -19.95 41.35 -20.19
CA LEU A 5 -18.80 40.60 -19.70
C LEU A 5 -19.11 39.86 -18.39
N LEU A 6 -19.85 40.50 -17.49
CA LEU A 6 -20.28 39.88 -16.22
C LEU A 6 -21.22 38.69 -16.47
N PHE A 7 -22.14 38.83 -17.43
CA PHE A 7 -23.07 37.76 -17.80
C PHE A 7 -22.34 36.57 -18.45
N LEU A 8 -21.33 36.83 -19.27
CA LEU A 8 -20.51 35.79 -19.89
C LEU A 8 -19.71 35.00 -18.84
N ILE A 9 -19.09 35.70 -17.89
CA ILE A 9 -18.32 35.10 -16.79
C ILE A 9 -19.22 34.23 -15.90
N LEU A 10 -20.41 34.72 -15.53
CA LEU A 10 -21.36 33.95 -14.72
C LEU A 10 -21.84 32.66 -15.42
N ASN A 11 -22.07 32.70 -16.74
CA ASN A 11 -22.45 31.52 -17.51
C ASN A 11 -21.31 30.48 -17.62
N ILE A 12 -20.06 30.93 -17.75
CA ILE A 12 -18.89 30.03 -17.75
C ILE A 12 -18.74 29.34 -16.39
N PHE A 13 -18.90 30.07 -15.28
CA PHE A 13 -18.85 29.48 -13.93
C PHE A 13 -20.00 28.51 -13.66
N ALA A 14 -21.21 28.81 -14.15
CA ALA A 14 -22.36 27.90 -14.03
C ALA A 14 -22.15 26.60 -14.82
N CYS A 15 -21.62 26.69 -16.05
CA CYS A 15 -21.31 25.55 -16.89
C CYS A 15 -20.15 24.70 -16.33
N ALA A 16 -19.09 25.34 -15.82
CA ALA A 16 -17.99 24.63 -15.14
C ALA A 16 -18.45 23.89 -13.87
N ARG A 17 -19.39 24.48 -13.11
CA ARG A 17 -20.01 23.82 -11.95
C ARG A 17 -20.90 22.65 -12.35
N SER A 18 -21.70 22.76 -13.42
CA SER A 18 -22.53 21.64 -13.87
C SER A 18 -21.68 20.47 -14.37
N ILE A 19 -20.61 20.73 -15.13
CA ILE A 19 -19.66 19.70 -15.60
C ILE A 19 -18.94 19.04 -14.42
N ALA A 20 -18.51 19.81 -13.42
CA ALA A 20 -17.89 19.27 -12.22
C ALA A 20 -18.87 18.40 -11.40
N GLN A 21 -20.14 18.81 -11.33
CA GLN A 21 -21.20 18.07 -10.66
C GLN A 21 -21.56 16.78 -11.40
N GLU A 22 -21.70 16.82 -12.73
CA GLU A 22 -21.94 15.64 -13.58
C GLU A 22 -20.79 14.63 -13.51
N LYS A 23 -19.53 15.11 -13.54
CA LYS A 23 -18.36 14.26 -13.29
C LYS A 23 -18.39 13.63 -11.90
N GLY A 24 -18.80 14.40 -10.87
CA GLY A 24 -18.96 13.88 -9.51
C GLY A 24 -20.01 12.78 -9.40
N VAL A 25 -21.15 12.94 -10.07
CA VAL A 25 -22.23 11.93 -10.11
C VAL A 25 -21.78 10.69 -10.89
N ALA A 26 -21.16 10.86 -12.05
CA ALA A 26 -20.65 9.75 -12.86
C ALA A 26 -19.59 8.94 -12.11
N GLN A 27 -18.65 9.60 -11.42
CA GLN A 27 -17.66 8.95 -10.57
C GLN A 27 -18.34 8.18 -9.43
N SER A 28 -19.34 8.78 -8.76
CA SER A 28 -20.08 8.12 -7.69
C SER A 28 -20.81 6.85 -8.16
N ILE A 29 -21.38 6.88 -9.38
CA ILE A 29 -22.02 5.70 -9.97
C ILE A 29 -20.97 4.63 -10.28
N ALA A 30 -19.88 5.00 -10.96
CA ALA A 30 -18.80 4.07 -11.29
C ALA A 30 -18.19 3.42 -10.03
N ASP A 31 -18.02 4.18 -8.95
CA ASP A 31 -17.53 3.67 -7.67
C ASP A 31 -18.51 2.67 -7.04
N LYS A 32 -19.82 2.97 -7.07
CA LYS A 32 -20.86 2.05 -6.55
C LYS A 32 -20.87 0.74 -7.33
N GLU A 33 -20.84 0.80 -8.66
CA GLU A 33 -20.88 -0.39 -9.49
C GLU A 33 -19.57 -1.20 -9.37
N ARG A 34 -18.42 -0.54 -9.18
CA ARG A 34 -17.14 -1.19 -8.85
C ARG A 34 -17.23 -1.92 -7.51
N ILE A 35 -17.76 -1.27 -6.47
CA ILE A 35 -17.96 -1.90 -5.15
C ILE A 35 -18.88 -3.12 -5.27
N GLN A 36 -19.95 -3.02 -6.05
CA GLN A 36 -20.84 -4.15 -6.31
C GLN A 36 -20.11 -5.32 -6.98
N ALA A 37 -19.31 -5.05 -8.01
CA ALA A 37 -18.51 -6.08 -8.67
C ALA A 37 -17.53 -6.77 -7.70
N ILE A 38 -16.85 -6.00 -6.85
CA ILE A 38 -15.94 -6.57 -5.84
C ILE A 38 -16.73 -7.45 -4.86
N ASN A 39 -17.88 -7.00 -4.36
CA ASN A 39 -18.69 -7.79 -3.42
C ASN A 39 -19.24 -9.08 -4.05
N THR A 40 -19.59 -9.06 -5.34
CA THR A 40 -19.98 -10.26 -6.07
C THR A 40 -18.82 -11.25 -6.16
N LEU A 41 -17.65 -10.80 -6.58
CA LEU A 41 -16.46 -11.64 -6.72
C LEU A 41 -16.00 -12.20 -5.37
N ASP A 42 -16.06 -11.40 -4.30
CA ASP A 42 -15.82 -11.83 -2.93
C ASP A 42 -16.77 -12.97 -2.53
N SER A 43 -18.07 -12.80 -2.78
CA SER A 43 -19.10 -13.83 -2.52
C SER A 43 -18.85 -15.15 -3.26
N LEU A 44 -18.45 -15.06 -4.53
CA LEU A 44 -18.11 -16.23 -5.33
C LEU A 44 -16.84 -16.93 -4.83
N CYS A 45 -15.82 -16.14 -4.46
CA CYS A 45 -14.55 -16.66 -3.94
C CYS A 45 -14.73 -17.42 -2.62
N LEU A 46 -15.63 -16.97 -1.75
CA LEU A 46 -15.95 -17.64 -0.48
C LEU A 46 -16.62 -19.00 -0.67
N LYS A 47 -17.42 -19.11 -1.73
CA LYS A 47 -18.13 -20.34 -2.09
C LYS A 47 -17.29 -21.24 -2.99
N ASP A 48 -16.00 -20.92 -3.18
CA ASP A 48 -15.07 -21.58 -4.08
C ASP A 48 -15.63 -21.74 -5.52
N LYS A 49 -16.45 -20.78 -5.96
CA LYS A 49 -17.07 -20.76 -7.29
C LYS A 49 -16.15 -20.09 -8.32
N TYR A 50 -14.93 -20.63 -8.47
CA TYR A 50 -13.90 -20.02 -9.32
C TYR A 50 -14.28 -19.96 -10.80
N GLN A 51 -15.05 -20.92 -11.32
CA GLN A 51 -15.55 -20.84 -12.70
C GLN A 51 -16.54 -19.69 -12.89
N GLU A 52 -17.40 -19.43 -11.89
CA GLU A 52 -18.35 -18.32 -11.94
C GLU A 52 -17.63 -16.97 -11.86
N ILE A 53 -16.48 -16.89 -11.18
CA ILE A 53 -15.61 -15.72 -11.20
C ILE A 53 -15.09 -15.44 -12.61
N ILE A 54 -14.62 -16.47 -13.31
CA ILE A 54 -14.14 -16.33 -14.69
C ILE A 54 -15.27 -15.82 -15.59
N ASN A 55 -16.43 -16.48 -15.56
CA ASN A 55 -17.58 -16.08 -16.37
C ASN A 55 -18.01 -14.63 -16.07
N PHE A 56 -18.09 -14.24 -14.79
CA PHE A 56 -18.40 -12.88 -14.39
C PHE A 56 -17.40 -11.87 -14.96
N CYS A 57 -16.10 -12.17 -14.84
CA CYS A 57 -15.05 -11.28 -15.31
C CYS A 57 -15.08 -11.11 -16.83
N ASP A 58 -15.28 -12.19 -17.58
CA ASP A 58 -15.29 -12.19 -19.06
C ASP A 58 -16.54 -11.51 -19.63
N GLU A 59 -17.70 -11.68 -19.01
CA GLU A 59 -18.98 -11.11 -19.47
C GLU A 59 -19.21 -9.66 -18.97
N SER A 60 -18.46 -9.23 -17.96
CA SER A 60 -18.64 -7.90 -17.38
C SER A 60 -18.00 -6.79 -18.21
N LYS A 61 -18.56 -5.58 -18.06
CA LYS A 61 -17.90 -4.33 -18.48
C LYS A 61 -16.54 -4.08 -17.78
N TYR A 62 -16.17 -4.91 -16.81
CA TYR A 62 -14.96 -4.80 -16.01
C TYR A 62 -13.84 -5.75 -16.47
N HIS A 63 -13.98 -6.48 -17.58
CA HIS A 63 -13.01 -7.49 -18.02
C HIS A 63 -11.55 -6.99 -18.13
N LEU A 64 -11.30 -5.69 -18.35
CA LEU A 64 -9.96 -5.08 -18.35
C LEU A 64 -9.60 -4.32 -17.07
N SER A 65 -10.44 -4.36 -16.05
CA SER A 65 -10.18 -3.72 -14.76
C SER A 65 -9.22 -4.55 -13.91
N SER A 66 -8.54 -3.89 -12.95
CA SER A 66 -7.76 -4.60 -11.94
C SER A 66 -8.65 -5.55 -11.10
N VAL A 67 -9.89 -5.16 -10.81
CA VAL A 67 -10.86 -6.01 -10.09
C VAL A 67 -11.01 -7.39 -10.73
N CYS A 68 -11.16 -7.45 -12.05
CA CYS A 68 -11.27 -8.72 -12.77
C CYS A 68 -9.91 -9.39 -12.93
N THR A 69 -8.87 -8.66 -13.35
CA THR A 69 -7.55 -9.23 -13.64
C THR A 69 -6.98 -10.01 -12.46
N TYR A 70 -6.96 -9.42 -11.25
CA TYR A 70 -6.42 -10.08 -10.07
C TYR A 70 -7.29 -11.24 -9.59
N ASN A 71 -8.63 -11.12 -9.68
CA ASN A 71 -9.50 -12.26 -9.36
C ASN A 71 -9.34 -13.42 -10.35
N LEU A 72 -9.14 -13.12 -11.64
CA LEU A 72 -8.85 -14.12 -12.67
C LEU A 72 -7.54 -14.85 -12.41
N ILE A 73 -6.45 -14.14 -12.04
CA ILE A 73 -5.17 -14.77 -11.66
C ILE A 73 -5.42 -15.85 -10.59
N GLY A 74 -6.15 -15.50 -9.53
CA GLY A 74 -6.48 -16.43 -8.46
C GLY A 74 -7.40 -17.58 -8.90
N ALA A 75 -8.46 -17.27 -9.64
CA ALA A 75 -9.44 -18.25 -10.07
C ALA A 75 -8.85 -19.30 -11.03
N TYR A 76 -8.08 -18.87 -12.04
CA TYR A 76 -7.41 -19.79 -12.96
C TYR A 76 -6.45 -20.71 -12.22
N TYR A 77 -5.65 -20.17 -11.29
CA TYR A 77 -4.73 -20.98 -10.50
C TYR A 77 -5.48 -22.03 -9.67
N LEU A 78 -6.55 -21.63 -8.98
CA LEU A 78 -7.31 -22.51 -8.08
C LEU A 78 -8.12 -23.59 -8.83
N LEU A 79 -8.39 -23.39 -10.12
CA LEU A 79 -8.94 -24.42 -11.01
C LEU A 79 -7.87 -25.33 -11.66
N GLY A 80 -6.59 -25.07 -11.41
CA GLY A 80 -5.46 -25.85 -11.95
C GLY A 80 -4.92 -25.34 -13.28
N ASP A 81 -5.46 -24.26 -13.85
CA ASP A 81 -4.86 -23.59 -15.02
C ASP A 81 -3.78 -22.59 -14.57
N SER A 82 -2.69 -23.14 -14.04
CA SER A 82 -1.57 -22.33 -13.59
C SER A 82 -0.92 -21.56 -14.75
N ALA A 83 -0.92 -22.11 -15.97
CA ALA A 83 -0.31 -21.46 -17.14
C ALA A 83 -1.01 -20.12 -17.45
N THR A 84 -2.34 -20.09 -17.46
CA THR A 84 -3.09 -18.84 -17.65
C THR A 84 -2.88 -17.88 -16.49
N ALA A 85 -2.89 -18.37 -15.25
CA ALA A 85 -2.65 -17.53 -14.07
C ALA A 85 -1.29 -16.82 -14.12
N TRP A 86 -0.21 -17.55 -14.42
CA TRP A 86 1.13 -16.97 -14.55
C TRP A 86 1.23 -15.99 -15.71
N ARG A 87 0.64 -16.31 -16.87
CA ARG A 87 0.61 -15.39 -18.02
C ARG A 87 -0.08 -14.07 -17.69
N LEU A 88 -1.17 -14.11 -16.92
CA LEU A 88 -1.86 -12.89 -16.46
C LEU A 88 -0.99 -12.10 -15.48
N LEU A 89 -0.34 -12.78 -14.53
CA LEU A 89 0.58 -12.13 -13.59
C LEU A 89 1.77 -11.46 -14.31
N ASP A 90 2.37 -12.14 -15.29
CA ASP A 90 3.48 -11.60 -16.09
C ASP A 90 3.05 -10.38 -16.89
N LYS A 91 1.82 -10.38 -17.40
CA LYS A 91 1.26 -9.21 -18.09
C LYS A 91 1.18 -8.01 -17.14
N GLU A 92 0.73 -8.21 -15.90
CA GLU A 92 0.68 -7.14 -14.88
C GLU A 92 2.09 -6.66 -14.52
N ILE A 93 3.02 -7.58 -14.26
CA ILE A 93 4.44 -7.26 -13.98
C ILE A 93 5.05 -6.44 -15.12
N ASN A 94 4.86 -6.87 -16.37
CA ASN A 94 5.37 -6.18 -17.56
C ASN A 94 4.72 -4.81 -17.73
N GLY A 95 3.41 -4.69 -17.51
CA GLY A 95 2.70 -3.41 -17.58
C GLY A 95 3.19 -2.40 -16.55
N ILE A 96 3.54 -2.85 -15.34
CA ILE A 96 4.06 -1.96 -14.31
C ILE A 96 5.51 -1.56 -14.61
N THR A 97 6.34 -2.50 -15.03
CA THR A 97 7.77 -2.26 -15.33
C THR A 97 7.98 -1.45 -16.62
N SER A 98 7.07 -1.52 -17.60
CA SER A 98 7.18 -0.74 -18.84
C SER A 98 6.73 0.72 -18.67
N ASN A 99 5.74 0.99 -17.82
CA ASN A 99 5.15 2.32 -17.64
C ASN A 99 5.81 3.14 -16.53
N SER A 100 6.44 2.48 -15.57
CA SER A 100 7.26 3.13 -14.56
C SER A 100 8.72 2.90 -14.90
N SER A 101 9.53 3.94 -14.98
CA SER A 101 10.98 3.83 -15.16
C SER A 101 11.61 3.00 -14.02
N ASN A 102 11.63 1.67 -14.20
CA ASN A 102 12.16 0.53 -13.45
C ASN A 102 12.13 0.55 -11.90
N SER A 103 11.34 -0.38 -11.34
CA SER A 103 11.81 -1.67 -10.75
C SER A 103 11.13 -2.07 -9.42
N PRO A 104 11.18 -1.32 -8.31
CA PRO A 104 10.81 -1.87 -7.02
C PRO A 104 9.39 -1.50 -6.53
N TYR A 105 8.71 -0.57 -7.21
CA TYR A 105 7.31 -0.23 -6.93
C TYR A 105 6.30 -1.22 -7.50
N ALA A 106 6.73 -2.03 -8.47
CA ALA A 106 5.88 -3.06 -9.06
C ALA A 106 5.32 -3.98 -7.99
N LEU A 107 6.13 -4.26 -6.98
CA LEU A 107 5.76 -5.02 -5.82
C LEU A 107 4.65 -4.37 -4.99
N ASP A 108 4.69 -3.08 -4.67
CA ASP A 108 3.64 -2.47 -3.85
C ASP A 108 2.31 -2.41 -4.58
N VAL A 109 2.36 -2.34 -5.91
CA VAL A 109 1.17 -2.44 -6.75
C VAL A 109 0.69 -3.89 -6.74
N LEU A 110 1.54 -4.84 -7.12
CA LEU A 110 1.19 -6.27 -7.18
C LEU A 110 0.76 -6.82 -5.82
N LEU A 111 1.42 -6.45 -4.73
CA LEU A 111 1.03 -6.79 -3.36
C LEU A 111 0.10 -5.77 -2.73
N GLY A 112 -0.31 -4.70 -3.42
CA GLY A 112 -1.31 -3.74 -2.93
C GLY A 112 -2.73 -4.18 -3.26
N GLU A 113 -2.91 -4.97 -4.31
CA GLU A 113 -4.24 -5.30 -4.85
C GLU A 113 -5.04 -6.24 -3.94
N ASP A 114 -6.14 -5.73 -3.40
CA ASP A 114 -6.89 -6.28 -2.27
C ASP A 114 -8.12 -7.08 -2.74
N TYR A 115 -7.89 -8.12 -3.55
CA TYR A 115 -8.94 -8.95 -4.13
C TYR A 115 -8.88 -10.40 -3.65
N SER A 116 -10.03 -10.99 -3.39
CA SER A 116 -10.14 -12.21 -2.58
C SER A 116 -9.50 -13.44 -3.21
N SER A 117 -9.74 -13.70 -4.50
CA SER A 117 -9.12 -14.86 -5.17
C SER A 117 -7.61 -14.68 -5.31
N TYR A 118 -7.16 -13.44 -5.53
CA TYR A 118 -5.74 -13.12 -5.60
C TYR A 118 -5.03 -13.28 -4.25
N LYS A 119 -5.66 -12.88 -3.14
CA LYS A 119 -5.15 -13.15 -1.79
C LYS A 119 -4.92 -14.64 -1.54
N LYS A 120 -5.87 -15.49 -1.94
CA LYS A 120 -5.72 -16.95 -1.85
C LYS A 120 -4.52 -17.44 -2.68
N PHE A 121 -4.33 -16.90 -3.88
CA PHE A 121 -3.17 -17.22 -4.73
C PHE A 121 -1.83 -16.78 -4.12
N LEU A 122 -1.76 -15.60 -3.52
CA LEU A 122 -0.54 -15.09 -2.85
C LEU A 122 -0.12 -15.95 -1.65
N LEU A 123 -0.98 -16.81 -1.12
CA LEU A 123 -0.55 -17.71 -0.03
C LEU A 123 0.28 -18.89 -0.47
N ILE A 124 0.34 -19.12 -1.77
CA ILE A 124 1.00 -20.28 -2.33
C ILE A 124 2.49 -19.95 -2.41
N SER A 125 3.32 -20.81 -1.82
CA SER A 125 4.77 -20.56 -1.73
C SER A 125 5.42 -20.36 -3.10
N SER A 126 4.93 -21.04 -4.15
CA SER A 126 5.41 -20.84 -5.53
C SER A 126 5.13 -19.43 -6.05
N ALA A 127 3.96 -18.85 -5.76
CA ALA A 127 3.61 -17.47 -6.13
C ALA A 127 4.47 -16.45 -5.41
N LYS A 128 4.63 -16.62 -4.09
CA LYS A 128 5.53 -15.76 -3.30
C LYS A 128 6.96 -15.78 -3.84
N ASN A 129 7.50 -16.97 -4.07
CA ASN A 129 8.86 -17.13 -4.58
C ASN A 129 9.03 -16.57 -6.00
N TYR A 130 8.05 -16.77 -6.88
CA TYR A 130 8.09 -16.21 -8.23
C TYR A 130 8.15 -14.68 -8.23
N ILE A 131 7.28 -14.04 -7.44
CA ILE A 131 7.24 -12.58 -7.31
C ILE A 131 8.57 -12.05 -6.75
N ILE A 132 9.08 -12.65 -5.66
CA ILE A 132 10.37 -12.27 -5.06
C ILE A 132 11.51 -12.38 -6.07
N ASN A 133 11.63 -13.51 -6.76
CA ASN A 133 12.71 -13.73 -7.74
C ASN A 133 12.65 -12.75 -8.91
N THR A 134 11.44 -12.43 -9.36
CA THR A 134 11.23 -11.47 -10.45
C THR A 134 11.71 -10.09 -10.02
N ILE A 135 11.38 -9.67 -8.80
CA ILE A 135 11.77 -8.37 -8.26
C ILE A 135 13.28 -8.30 -8.01
N ASP A 136 13.88 -9.37 -7.47
CA ASP A 136 15.32 -9.46 -7.32
C ASP A 136 16.03 -9.22 -8.66
N SER A 137 15.54 -9.83 -9.73
CA SER A 137 16.12 -9.67 -11.07
C SER A 137 16.03 -8.23 -11.58
N LEU A 138 14.94 -7.53 -11.27
CA LEU A 138 14.74 -6.13 -11.63
C LEU A 138 15.63 -5.21 -10.78
N TYR A 139 15.72 -5.46 -9.48
CA TYR A 139 16.46 -4.63 -8.53
C TYR A 139 17.97 -4.66 -8.75
N VAL A 140 18.53 -5.81 -9.14
CA VAL A 140 19.97 -5.95 -9.42
C VAL A 140 20.44 -5.00 -10.53
N MET A 141 19.53 -4.59 -11.43
CA MET A 141 19.80 -3.64 -12.50
C MET A 141 19.80 -2.18 -12.05
N GLU A 142 19.38 -1.85 -10.82
CA GLU A 142 19.40 -0.47 -10.34
C GLU A 142 20.84 0.03 -10.13
N PRO A 143 21.15 1.28 -10.56
CA PRO A 143 22.48 1.88 -10.40
C PRO A 143 22.65 2.44 -8.98
N ILE A 144 22.75 1.54 -8.00
CA ILE A 144 22.78 1.84 -6.56
C ILE A 144 24.03 1.26 -5.89
N THR A 145 24.44 1.85 -4.76
CA THR A 145 25.69 1.45 -4.07
C THR A 145 25.51 0.33 -3.05
N GLU A 146 24.35 0.22 -2.39
CA GLU A 146 24.08 -0.73 -1.30
C GLU A 146 23.15 -1.85 -1.77
N LYS A 147 23.59 -2.64 -2.76
CA LYS A 147 22.73 -3.66 -3.41
C LYS A 147 22.20 -4.72 -2.44
N GLU A 148 23.07 -5.30 -1.61
CA GLU A 148 22.67 -6.37 -0.70
C GLU A 148 21.74 -5.87 0.41
N SER A 149 22.11 -4.77 1.07
CA SER A 149 21.28 -4.15 2.11
C SER A 149 19.95 -3.65 1.54
N GLY A 150 19.97 -3.11 0.32
CA GLY A 150 18.78 -2.69 -0.40
C GLY A 150 17.87 -3.85 -0.78
N LYS A 151 18.44 -5.00 -1.18
CA LYS A 151 17.70 -6.23 -1.43
C LYS A 151 17.06 -6.77 -0.15
N GLU A 152 17.81 -6.82 0.95
CA GLU A 152 17.30 -7.24 2.26
C GLU A 152 16.16 -6.30 2.73
N LEU A 153 16.34 -4.99 2.62
CA LEU A 153 15.30 -3.99 2.89
C LEU A 153 14.05 -4.21 2.01
N MET A 154 14.24 -4.48 0.73
CA MET A 154 13.13 -4.78 -0.19
C MET A 154 12.38 -6.03 0.25
N HIS A 155 13.07 -7.09 0.66
CA HIS A 155 12.44 -8.31 1.18
C HIS A 155 11.69 -8.05 2.48
N LEU A 156 12.20 -7.19 3.37
CA LEU A 156 11.46 -6.77 4.55
C LEU A 156 10.16 -6.04 4.17
N LEU A 157 10.20 -5.12 3.20
CA LEU A 157 9.00 -4.42 2.71
C LEU A 157 7.97 -5.38 2.06
N ILE A 158 8.43 -6.39 1.30
CA ILE A 158 7.59 -7.47 0.75
C ILE A 158 6.85 -8.18 1.87
N GLU A 159 7.61 -8.62 2.86
CA GLU A 159 7.09 -9.44 3.96
C GLU A 159 6.09 -8.65 4.80
N ASP A 160 6.38 -7.39 5.07
CA ASP A 160 5.51 -6.44 5.77
C ASP A 160 4.14 -6.33 5.07
N GLN A 161 4.12 -6.11 3.74
CA GLN A 161 2.88 -6.09 2.95
C GLN A 161 2.14 -7.43 3.00
N TRP A 162 2.86 -8.55 2.93
CA TRP A 162 2.26 -9.89 3.00
C TRP A 162 1.56 -10.13 4.34
N ILE A 163 2.27 -9.89 5.44
CA ILE A 163 1.75 -10.12 6.80
C ILE A 163 0.52 -9.25 7.04
N ARG A 164 0.54 -7.98 6.62
CA ARG A 164 -0.62 -7.08 6.73
C ARG A 164 -1.83 -7.62 6.00
N LYS A 165 -1.65 -8.09 4.76
CA LYS A 165 -2.74 -8.65 3.95
C LYS A 165 -3.30 -9.95 4.50
N MET A 166 -2.45 -10.72 5.16
CA MET A 166 -2.82 -12.01 5.73
C MET A 166 -3.38 -11.92 7.14
N SER A 167 -3.25 -10.76 7.79
CA SER A 167 -3.71 -10.52 9.15
C SER A 167 -5.12 -9.95 9.18
N SER A 168 -5.98 -10.52 10.03
CA SER A 168 -7.30 -9.94 10.34
C SER A 168 -7.23 -8.59 11.06
N LEU A 169 -6.06 -8.19 11.54
CA LEU A 169 -5.87 -6.93 12.28
C LEU A 169 -6.03 -5.70 11.38
N TYR A 170 -5.74 -5.82 10.08
CA TYR A 170 -5.89 -4.72 9.12
C TYR A 170 -7.30 -4.63 8.51
N ASP A 171 -8.17 -5.61 8.78
CA ASP A 171 -9.59 -5.59 8.42
C ASP A 171 -10.46 -4.79 9.41
N HIS A 172 -9.87 -4.15 10.43
CA HIS A 172 -10.59 -3.20 11.30
C HIS A 172 -11.28 -2.07 10.51
N PHE A 173 -10.78 -1.74 9.31
CA PHE A 173 -11.39 -0.76 8.41
C PHE A 173 -12.38 -1.37 7.39
N LYS A 174 -12.51 -2.70 7.32
CA LYS A 174 -13.45 -3.43 6.45
C LYS A 174 -14.05 -4.64 7.19
N PRO A 175 -14.79 -4.46 8.30
CA PRO A 175 -15.28 -5.55 9.15
C PRO A 175 -16.13 -6.58 8.38
N GLY A 176 -16.80 -6.15 7.30
CA GLY A 176 -17.57 -7.01 6.41
C GLY A 176 -16.74 -7.99 5.56
N ARG A 177 -15.40 -7.93 5.57
CA ARG A 177 -14.52 -8.78 4.74
C ARG A 177 -13.63 -9.75 5.52
N LYS A 178 -13.73 -9.76 6.86
CA LYS A 178 -12.97 -10.65 7.76
C LYS A 178 -13.06 -12.14 7.40
N HIS A 179 -14.16 -12.55 6.76
CA HIS A 179 -14.42 -13.93 6.36
C HIS A 179 -13.73 -14.35 5.04
N LEU A 180 -13.16 -13.38 4.30
CA LEU A 180 -12.37 -13.62 3.08
C LEU A 180 -10.90 -13.92 3.40
N LEU A 181 -10.51 -13.76 4.65
CA LEU A 181 -9.23 -14.24 5.12
C LEU A 181 -9.23 -15.77 5.05
N PRO A 182 -8.11 -16.39 4.68
CA PRO A 182 -8.02 -17.84 4.73
C PRO A 182 -8.26 -18.24 6.17
N GLY A 183 -9.26 -19.09 6.39
CA GLY A 183 -9.74 -19.49 7.72
C GLY A 183 -8.75 -20.34 8.54
N LYS A 184 -7.44 -20.10 8.42
CA LYS A 184 -6.36 -20.85 9.06
C LYS A 184 -5.29 -19.99 9.72
N ILE A 185 -5.28 -18.66 9.53
CA ILE A 185 -4.41 -17.79 10.33
C ILE A 185 -5.25 -17.31 11.51
N ASP A 186 -5.06 -17.98 12.66
CA ASP A 186 -5.60 -17.48 13.92
C ASP A 186 -5.09 -16.04 14.12
N SER A 187 -5.89 -15.18 14.75
CA SER A 187 -5.46 -13.81 15.06
C SER A 187 -4.14 -13.81 15.84
N MET A 188 -3.91 -14.85 16.66
CA MET A 188 -2.65 -15.08 17.37
C MET A 188 -1.47 -15.37 16.44
N ASP A 189 -1.64 -16.17 15.39
CA ASP A 189 -0.58 -16.46 14.41
C ASP A 189 -0.25 -15.21 13.59
N ALA A 190 -1.25 -14.40 13.24
CA ALA A 190 -1.05 -13.12 12.57
C ALA A 190 -0.29 -12.13 13.46
N ILE A 191 -0.67 -12.01 14.74
CA ILE A 191 0.05 -11.17 15.73
C ILE A 191 1.49 -11.63 15.88
N LYS A 192 1.71 -12.95 15.96
CA LYS A 192 3.05 -13.53 16.07
C LYS A 192 3.88 -13.21 14.83
N ALA A 193 3.35 -13.43 13.63
CA ALA A 193 4.04 -13.12 12.38
C ALA A 193 4.43 -11.64 12.30
N GLN A 194 3.53 -10.74 12.71
CA GLN A 194 3.83 -9.30 12.78
C GLN A 194 4.95 -8.99 13.78
N ARG A 195 4.91 -9.58 14.98
CA ARG A 195 5.97 -9.39 15.99
C ARG A 195 7.33 -9.92 15.52
N ASP A 196 7.34 -11.11 14.92
CA ASP A 196 8.54 -11.72 14.37
C ASP A 196 9.11 -10.86 13.23
N HIS A 197 8.24 -10.28 12.40
CA HIS A 197 8.64 -9.35 11.35
C HIS A 197 9.22 -8.04 11.90
N CYS A 198 8.55 -7.39 12.86
CA CYS A 198 9.08 -6.19 13.51
C CYS A 198 10.46 -6.45 14.14
N THR A 199 10.69 -7.65 14.67
CA THR A 199 11.99 -8.06 15.20
C THR A 199 13.05 -8.14 14.11
N LYS A 200 12.75 -8.78 12.96
CA LYS A 200 13.67 -8.82 11.81
C LYS A 200 14.00 -7.43 11.27
N VAL A 201 13.01 -6.54 11.20
CA VAL A 201 13.21 -5.13 10.82
C VAL A 201 14.15 -4.45 11.81
N PHE A 202 13.91 -4.62 13.10
CA PHE A 202 14.75 -4.03 14.13
C PHE A 202 16.19 -4.53 14.06
N ASP A 203 16.39 -5.85 13.96
CA ASP A 203 17.72 -6.46 13.85
C ASP A 203 18.47 -5.94 12.60
N PHE A 204 17.76 -5.79 11.48
CA PHE A 204 18.33 -5.17 10.27
C PHE A 204 18.83 -3.75 10.56
N TYR A 205 18.00 -2.87 11.11
CA TYR A 205 18.44 -1.49 11.36
C TYR A 205 19.45 -1.36 12.49
N GLN A 206 19.45 -2.26 13.48
CA GLN A 206 20.53 -2.33 14.47
C GLN A 206 21.86 -2.69 13.83
N LYS A 207 21.87 -3.69 12.94
CA LYS A 207 23.07 -4.11 12.21
C LYS A 207 23.58 -3.00 11.29
N GLN A 208 22.69 -2.33 10.56
CA GLN A 208 23.06 -1.30 9.59
C GLN A 208 23.39 0.04 10.26
N ASN A 209 22.74 0.34 11.39
CA ASN A 209 22.84 1.57 12.16
C ASN A 209 22.78 2.85 11.30
N LYS A 210 21.95 2.84 10.24
CA LYS A 210 21.69 3.98 9.38
C LYS A 210 20.35 3.82 8.68
N LEU A 211 19.81 4.94 8.20
CA LEU A 211 18.79 4.93 7.15
C LEU A 211 19.45 5.11 5.80
N PHE A 212 18.99 4.36 4.81
CA PHE A 212 19.56 4.43 3.48
C PHE A 212 18.97 5.60 2.68
N SER A 213 19.82 6.27 1.92
CA SER A 213 19.43 7.30 0.97
C SER A 213 18.96 6.71 -0.36
N LYS A 214 18.40 7.56 -1.23
CA LYS A 214 18.01 7.17 -2.59
C LYS A 214 19.18 6.65 -3.43
N THR A 215 20.39 7.18 -3.24
CA THR A 215 21.58 6.72 -3.99
C THR A 215 22.06 5.35 -3.53
N GLU A 216 21.78 5.00 -2.28
CA GLU A 216 22.22 3.74 -1.69
C GLU A 216 21.30 2.58 -2.06
N VAL A 217 19.98 2.76 -1.94
CA VAL A 217 19.01 1.67 -2.13
C VAL A 217 18.00 1.95 -3.23
N GLY A 218 18.16 3.05 -3.96
CA GLY A 218 17.28 3.39 -5.08
C GLY A 218 15.94 3.90 -4.62
N ARG A 219 14.90 3.54 -5.38
CA ARG A 219 13.55 4.11 -5.20
C ARG A 219 12.83 3.62 -3.94
N ILE A 220 13.26 2.52 -3.32
CA ILE A 220 12.65 2.02 -2.06
C ILE A 220 13.02 2.85 -0.83
N TYR A 221 13.95 3.80 -0.92
CA TYR A 221 14.48 4.49 0.25
C TYR A 221 13.39 5.13 1.13
N TYR A 222 12.39 5.81 0.56
CA TYR A 222 11.35 6.44 1.38
C TYR A 222 10.42 5.44 2.05
N ARG A 223 10.37 4.20 1.55
CA ARG A 223 9.50 3.15 2.08
C ARG A 223 10.02 2.55 3.39
N GLN A 224 11.29 2.76 3.72
CA GLN A 224 11.87 2.43 5.02
C GLN A 224 11.00 2.92 6.19
N LEU A 225 10.37 4.10 6.01
CA LEU A 225 9.51 4.70 7.02
C LEU A 225 8.22 3.91 7.30
N PHE A 226 7.68 3.18 6.31
CA PHE A 226 6.51 2.31 6.50
C PHE A 226 6.79 1.23 7.54
N LEU A 227 7.99 0.63 7.52
CA LEU A 227 8.40 -0.38 8.48
C LEU A 227 8.38 0.15 9.92
N PHE A 228 8.65 1.45 10.12
CA PHE A 228 8.67 2.08 11.44
C PHE A 228 7.30 2.49 11.94
N PHE A 229 6.36 2.82 11.04
CA PHE A 229 5.00 3.21 11.43
C PHE A 229 4.21 2.06 12.05
N HIS A 230 4.64 0.82 11.85
CA HIS A 230 4.01 -0.37 12.42
C HIS A 230 4.74 -0.94 13.63
N GLU A 231 5.75 -0.24 14.15
CA GLU A 231 6.37 -0.61 15.41
C GLU A 231 5.58 -0.03 16.59
N TRP A 232 5.12 -0.90 17.47
CA TRP A 232 4.36 -0.57 18.68
C TRP A 232 5.23 -0.63 19.94
N ASP A 233 6.42 -1.23 19.85
CA ASP A 233 7.39 -1.25 20.93
C ASP A 233 8.09 0.11 21.06
N MET A 234 7.84 0.81 22.16
CA MET A 234 8.38 2.15 22.40
C MET A 234 9.90 2.19 22.51
N THR A 235 10.54 1.12 23.00
CA THR A 235 12.01 1.05 23.08
C THR A 235 12.63 1.00 21.68
N ARG A 236 12.02 0.24 20.76
CA ARG A 236 12.44 0.21 19.35
C ARG A 236 12.12 1.51 18.63
N ARG A 237 10.98 2.14 18.94
CA ARG A 237 10.66 3.48 18.39
C ARG A 237 11.68 4.53 18.81
N ASP A 238 12.18 4.51 20.03
CA ASP A 238 13.26 5.41 20.48
C ASP A 238 14.54 5.23 19.67
N PHE A 239 14.87 3.98 19.32
CA PHE A 239 15.98 3.69 18.42
C PHE A 239 15.74 4.25 17.02
N TYR A 240 14.57 4.01 16.41
CA TYR A 240 14.24 4.56 15.10
C TYR A 240 14.17 6.08 15.08
N HIS A 241 13.76 6.71 16.18
CA HIS A 241 13.78 8.18 16.33
C HIS A 241 15.18 8.74 16.20
N LYS A 242 16.17 8.11 16.85
CA LYS A 242 17.58 8.49 16.76
C LYS A 242 18.11 8.31 15.34
N LEU A 243 17.86 7.16 14.72
CA LEU A 243 18.23 6.91 13.32
C LEU A 243 17.62 7.93 12.37
N LEU A 244 16.35 8.31 12.57
CA LEU A 244 15.67 9.26 11.70
C LEU A 244 16.18 10.69 11.89
N LYS A 245 16.53 11.09 13.12
CA LYS A 245 17.23 12.36 13.37
C LYS A 245 18.55 12.40 12.63
N GLU A 246 19.37 11.36 12.73
CA GLU A 246 20.64 11.25 12.00
C GLU A 246 20.43 11.27 10.49
N GLY A 247 19.42 10.54 9.98
CA GLY A 247 19.03 10.53 8.57
C GLY A 247 18.57 11.90 8.05
N VAL A 248 17.94 12.73 8.90
CA VAL A 248 17.61 14.11 8.54
C VAL A 248 18.85 15.00 8.56
N THR A 249 19.71 14.86 9.57
CA THR A 249 20.96 15.63 9.68
C THR A 249 21.92 15.35 8.53
N SER A 250 22.01 14.10 8.06
CA SER A 250 22.84 13.71 6.91
C SER A 250 22.22 14.05 5.55
N GLY A 251 20.96 14.48 5.53
CA GLY A 251 20.22 14.80 4.30
C GLY A 251 19.64 13.60 3.56
N ALA A 252 19.69 12.39 4.14
CA ALA A 252 19.04 11.20 3.58
C ALA A 252 17.50 11.35 3.55
N PHE A 253 16.93 12.04 4.55
CA PHE A 253 15.50 12.30 4.67
C PHE A 253 15.22 13.79 4.92
N LYS A 254 14.02 14.23 4.51
CA LYS A 254 13.52 15.56 4.87
C LYS A 254 12.97 15.56 6.30
N ILE A 255 13.02 16.70 6.96
CA ILE A 255 12.53 16.87 8.34
C ILE A 255 11.07 16.45 8.51
N GLU A 256 10.23 16.57 7.48
CA GLU A 256 8.84 16.13 7.51
C GLU A 256 8.71 14.62 7.79
N ALA A 257 9.71 13.80 7.43
CA ALA A 257 9.73 12.38 7.80
C ALA A 257 9.81 12.19 9.32
N LEU A 258 10.71 12.94 9.99
CA LEU A 258 10.84 12.94 11.45
C LEU A 258 9.55 13.42 12.11
N MET A 259 8.97 14.51 11.60
CA MET A 259 7.70 15.05 12.11
C MET A 259 6.56 14.03 12.00
N ASN A 260 6.44 13.33 10.87
CA ASN A 260 5.42 12.28 10.70
C ASN A 260 5.67 11.10 11.65
N PHE A 261 6.91 10.67 11.82
CA PHE A 261 7.25 9.59 12.75
C PHE A 261 6.90 9.93 14.20
N GLU A 262 7.27 11.12 14.66
CA GLU A 262 6.94 11.61 16.00
C GLU A 262 5.41 11.75 16.21
N MET A 263 4.68 12.27 15.21
CA MET A 263 3.21 12.33 15.24
C MET A 263 2.57 10.93 15.32
N SER A 264 3.10 9.96 14.56
CA SER A 264 2.64 8.57 14.63
C SER A 264 2.97 7.93 15.98
N THR A 265 4.08 8.29 16.62
CA THR A 265 4.37 7.86 18.00
C THR A 265 3.31 8.40 18.96
N GLN A 266 2.98 9.69 18.88
CA GLN A 266 1.93 10.27 19.73
C GLN A 266 0.56 9.62 19.48
N PHE A 267 0.24 9.31 18.21
CA PHE A 267 -0.98 8.57 17.89
C PHE A 267 -1.05 7.21 18.60
N ILE A 268 0.07 6.48 18.68
CA ILE A 268 0.14 5.19 19.38
C ILE A 268 0.00 5.39 20.90
N GLU A 269 0.72 6.36 21.47
CA GLU A 269 0.73 6.63 22.92
C GLU A 269 -0.63 7.14 23.44
N MET A 270 -1.26 8.06 22.70
CA MET A 270 -2.55 8.66 23.09
C MET A 270 -3.75 7.79 22.71
N GLY A 271 -3.59 6.92 21.69
CA GLY A 271 -4.68 6.19 21.07
C GLY A 271 -5.49 7.04 20.08
N ALA A 272 -6.14 6.36 19.13
CA ALA A 272 -6.76 7.00 17.96
C ALA A 272 -7.82 8.05 18.29
N LEU A 273 -8.67 7.80 19.28
CA LEU A 273 -9.76 8.70 19.65
C LEU A 273 -9.21 10.02 20.21
N GLU A 274 -8.25 9.92 21.13
CA GLU A 274 -7.69 11.10 21.81
C GLU A 274 -6.80 11.90 20.87
N PHE A 275 -5.94 11.22 20.11
CA PHE A 275 -5.16 11.86 19.06
C PHE A 275 -6.05 12.61 18.06
N SER A 276 -7.19 12.04 17.65
CA SER A 276 -8.09 12.71 16.71
C SER A 276 -8.69 14.01 17.25
N LYS A 277 -8.91 14.13 18.56
CA LYS A 277 -9.42 15.36 19.18
C LYS A 277 -8.36 16.46 19.21
N HIS A 278 -7.11 16.09 19.48
CA HIS A 278 -6.00 17.02 19.66
C HIS A 278 -5.09 17.18 18.45
N ARG A 279 -5.36 16.47 17.34
CA ARG A 279 -4.49 16.41 16.16
C ARG A 279 -4.08 17.78 15.64
N ASP A 280 -5.02 18.72 15.53
CA ASP A 280 -4.74 20.04 14.96
C ASP A 280 -3.86 20.90 15.87
N GLU A 281 -4.06 20.79 17.18
CA GLU A 281 -3.23 21.45 18.21
C GLU A 281 -1.80 20.90 18.15
N ILE A 282 -1.66 19.56 18.19
CA ILE A 282 -0.36 18.89 18.10
C ILE A 282 0.33 19.26 16.78
N GLN A 283 -0.38 19.20 15.66
CA GLN A 283 0.20 19.56 14.36
C GLN A 283 0.71 21.01 14.33
N GLU A 284 0.00 21.93 14.97
CA GLU A 284 0.42 23.33 15.09
C GLU A 284 1.67 23.49 15.97
N GLU A 285 1.79 22.73 17.06
CA GLU A 285 3.01 22.67 17.86
C GLU A 285 4.21 22.21 17.02
N TYR A 286 4.01 21.21 16.17
CA TYR A 286 5.06 20.70 15.28
C TYR A 286 5.46 21.71 14.20
N ARG A 287 4.51 22.44 13.61
CA ARG A 287 4.81 23.53 12.68
C ARG A 287 5.70 24.58 13.33
N LYS A 288 5.43 24.92 14.60
CA LYS A 288 6.24 25.88 15.38
C LYS A 288 7.61 25.29 15.73
N LYS A 289 7.65 24.11 16.35
CA LYS A 289 8.87 23.39 16.77
C LYS A 289 9.88 23.25 15.64
N TYR A 290 9.40 22.94 14.43
CA TYR A 290 10.25 22.69 13.26
C TYR A 290 10.30 23.84 12.24
N SER A 291 9.63 24.97 12.52
CA SER A 291 9.52 26.10 11.57
C SER A 291 8.99 25.69 10.18
N LYS A 292 7.93 24.88 10.16
CA LYS A 292 7.32 24.30 8.95
C LYS A 292 5.84 24.68 8.84
N PRO A 293 5.48 25.92 8.50
CA PRO A 293 4.08 26.40 8.52
C PRO A 293 3.14 25.63 7.58
N GLY A 294 3.66 25.09 6.47
CA GLY A 294 2.88 24.28 5.52
C GLY A 294 2.73 22.80 5.89
N TYR A 295 3.27 22.35 7.03
CA TYR A 295 3.19 20.94 7.41
C TYR A 295 1.75 20.51 7.65
N ARG A 296 1.40 19.35 7.10
CA ARG A 296 0.15 18.65 7.35
C ARG A 296 0.46 17.18 7.56
N TYR A 297 0.06 16.66 8.71
CA TYR A 297 0.18 15.26 9.02
C TYR A 297 -0.73 14.45 8.09
N SER A 298 -0.19 13.42 7.47
CA SER A 298 -0.94 12.36 6.81
C SER A 298 -0.43 11.04 7.35
N ILE A 299 -1.34 10.19 7.82
CA ILE A 299 -1.02 8.78 8.02
C ILE A 299 -0.71 8.23 6.62
N TYR A 300 0.51 7.75 6.44
CA TYR A 300 0.99 7.11 5.22
C TYR A 300 0.42 5.70 5.07
#